data_AF-A0A7J3ADV5-F1
#
_entry.id   AF-A0A7J3ADV5-F1
#
_cell.length_a   1.000
_cell.length_b   1.000
_cell.length_c   1.000
_cell.angle_alpha   90.00
_cell.angle_beta   90.00
_cell.angle_gamma   90.00
#
_symmetry.space_group_name_H-M   'P 1'
#
loop_
_entity.id
_entity.type
_entity.pdbx_description
1 polymer ?
#
loop_
_entity_poly.entity_id
_entity_poly.type
_entity_poly.pdbx_seq_one_letter_code
_entity_poly.pdbx_strand_id
1 'polypeptide(L)'
;MACYSGKCERCGKTHCSQRKGDIVVCDCWKYCPMCGAEMTPYAPDLTLNTYGFDNRRDLAVLMVCTLHFPMFFSTRKPVEVTCT
;
A
#
# COMPACT_ATOMS: atom_id res chain seq x y z
N MET A 1 18.93 0.80 24.06
CA MET A 1 19.08 1.54 22.79
C MET A 1 17.99 2.59 22.71
N ALA A 2 18.33 3.88 22.64
CA ALA A 2 17.34 4.90 22.31
C ALA A 2 16.98 4.75 20.83
N CYS A 3 15.71 4.52 20.53
CA CYS A 3 15.20 4.51 19.16
C CYS A 3 14.19 5.64 19.02
N TYR A 4 14.29 6.38 17.93
CA TYR A 4 13.33 7.42 17.56
C TYR A 4 12.13 6.73 16.95
N SER A 5 10.94 7.08 17.41
CA SER A 5 9.70 6.42 17.00
C SER A 5 8.88 7.32 16.11
N GLY A 6 8.33 6.77 15.04
CA GLY A 6 7.31 7.42 14.22
C GLY A 6 6.12 6.48 14.08
N LYS A 7 4.91 7.01 14.17
CA LYS A 7 3.68 6.23 13.99
C LYS A 7 3.17 6.42 12.57
N CYS A 8 2.80 5.33 11.91
CA CYS A 8 2.11 5.44 10.64
C CYS A 8 0.67 5.91 10.87
N GLU A 9 0.29 7.05 10.28
CA GLU A 9 -1.07 7.60 10.34
C GLU A 9 -2.15 6.68 9.77
N ARG A 10 -1.76 5.68 8.96
CA ARG A 10 -2.70 4.83 8.23
C ARG A 10 -3.04 3.52 8.91
N CYS A 11 -2.02 2.83 9.43
CA CYS A 11 -2.18 1.52 10.08
C CYS A 11 -1.92 1.58 11.59
N GLY A 12 -1.39 2.70 12.09
CA GLY A 12 -1.01 2.86 13.49
C GLY A 12 0.24 2.08 13.90
N LYS A 13 0.93 1.38 12.99
CA LYS A 13 2.20 0.71 13.30
C LYS A 13 3.25 1.74 13.73
N THR A 14 3.95 1.46 14.82
CA THR A 14 5.09 2.24 15.28
C THR A 14 6.36 1.73 14.60
N HIS A 15 7.01 2.58 13.84
CA HIS A 15 8.33 2.34 13.27
C HIS A 15 9.39 2.93 14.20
N CYS A 16 10.53 2.25 14.33
CA CYS A 16 11.65 2.73 15.12
C CYS A 16 12.89 2.84 14.23
N SER A 17 13.62 3.95 14.35
CA SER A 17 14.94 4.13 13.73
C SER A 17 15.98 4.55 14.77
N GLN A 18 17.24 4.24 14.49
CA GLN A 18 18.38 4.62 15.32
C GLN A 18 18.81 6.07 15.09
N ARG A 19 18.36 6.69 13.98
CA ARG A 19 18.72 8.06 13.62
C ARG A 19 17.53 8.99 13.82
N LYS A 20 17.79 10.17 14.39
CA LYS A 20 16.78 11.22 14.58
C LYS A 20 16.42 11.83 13.23
N GLY A 21 15.13 11.92 12.90
CA GLY A 21 14.66 12.49 11.64
C GLY A 21 14.74 11.54 10.45
N ASP A 22 14.95 10.24 10.70
CA ASP A 22 14.97 9.23 9.64
C ASP A 22 13.56 9.01 9.07
N ILE A 23 13.48 8.68 7.78
CA ILE A 23 12.22 8.46 7.07
C ILE A 23 12.09 6.97 6.77
N VAL A 24 11.12 6.33 7.42
CA VAL A 24 10.81 4.91 7.22
C VAL A 24 9.54 4.79 6.38
N VAL A 25 9.59 3.99 5.31
CA VAL A 25 8.41 3.71 4.49
C VAL A 25 7.61 2.58 5.13
N CYS A 26 6.36 2.86 5.51
CA CYS A 26 5.45 1.86 6.03
C CYS A 26 4.98 0.91 4.92
N ASP A 27 4.92 -0.39 5.23
CA ASP A 27 4.52 -1.47 4.33
C ASP A 27 3.01 -1.75 4.32
N CYS A 28 2.20 -0.96 5.05
CA CYS A 28 0.76 -1.21 5.18
C CYS A 28 -0.03 -1.20 3.86
N TRP A 29 0.54 -0.61 2.81
CA TRP A 29 -0.04 -0.61 1.47
C TRP A 29 0.06 -1.99 0.78
N LYS A 30 0.95 -2.88 1.24
CA LYS A 30 1.12 -4.24 0.74
C LYS A 30 0.15 -5.24 1.35
N TYR A 31 -0.49 -4.90 2.47
CA TYR A 31 -1.39 -5.81 3.19
C TYR A 31 -2.86 -5.45 2.99
N CYS A 32 -3.69 -6.46 2.79
CA CYS A 32 -5.13 -6.29 2.60
C CYS A 32 -5.76 -5.77 3.91
N PRO A 33 -6.50 -4.65 3.89
CA PRO A 33 -7.17 -4.15 5.09
C PRO A 33 -8.32 -5.04 5.58
N MET A 34 -8.82 -5.96 4.75
CA MET A 34 -9.96 -6.81 5.10
C MET A 34 -9.54 -8.11 5.77
N CYS A 35 -8.43 -8.73 5.34
CA CYS A 35 -7.97 -10.02 5.88
C CYS A 35 -6.54 -10.01 6.42
N GLY A 36 -5.78 -8.93 6.23
CA GLY A 36 -4.38 -8.85 6.65
C GLY A 36 -3.39 -9.62 5.78
N ALA A 37 -3.85 -10.36 4.77
CA ALA A 37 -2.97 -11.09 3.85
C ALA A 37 -2.12 -10.14 2.99
N GLU A 38 -0.93 -10.58 2.61
CA GLU A 38 -0.11 -9.87 1.63
C GLU A 38 -0.79 -9.88 0.26
N MET A 39 -0.91 -8.70 -0.33
CA MET A 39 -1.50 -8.50 -1.65
C MET A 39 -0.44 -8.68 -2.74
N THR A 40 -0.89 -8.96 -3.96
CA THR A 40 -0.01 -8.99 -5.13
C THR A 40 -0.09 -7.68 -5.89
N PRO A 41 1.00 -7.25 -6.58
CA PRO A 41 0.94 -6.10 -7.48
C PRO A 41 -0.14 -6.31 -8.55
N TYR A 42 -0.96 -5.29 -8.77
CA TYR A 42 -1.95 -5.34 -9.83
C TYR A 42 -1.31 -4.99 -11.16
N ALA A 43 -1.29 -5.96 -12.08
CA ALA A 43 -0.84 -5.76 -13.45
C ALA A 43 -2.07 -5.82 -14.37
N PRO A 44 -2.69 -4.68 -14.72
CA PRO A 44 -3.76 -4.69 -15.70
C PRO A 44 -3.18 -5.08 -17.06
N ASP A 45 -3.98 -5.78 -17.86
CA ASP A 45 -3.64 -6.05 -19.26
C ASP A 45 -3.70 -4.73 -20.06
N LEU A 46 -2.51 -4.20 -20.38
CA LEU A 46 -2.29 -2.93 -21.09
C LEU A 46 -2.58 -2.99 -22.61
N THR A 47 -3.19 -4.06 -23.11
CA THR A 47 -3.52 -4.18 -24.54
C THR A 47 -4.41 -3.03 -25.03
N LEU A 48 -4.09 -2.40 -26.17
CA LEU A 48 -4.82 -1.21 -26.65
C LEU A 48 -6.35 -1.42 -26.79
N ASN A 49 -6.78 -2.65 -27.04
CA ASN A 49 -8.19 -3.02 -27.20
C ASN A 49 -8.97 -3.06 -25.88
N THR A 50 -8.31 -3.06 -24.71
CA THR A 50 -8.96 -2.94 -23.40
C THR A 50 -9.12 -1.48 -22.95
N TYR A 51 -8.50 -0.48 -23.58
CA TYR A 51 -8.64 0.93 -23.18
C TYR A 51 -9.54 1.73 -24.13
N GLY A 52 -10.71 1.17 -24.45
CA GLY A 52 -11.74 1.85 -25.21
C GLY A 52 -12.82 2.44 -24.29
N PHE A 53 -12.96 3.76 -24.34
CA PHE A 53 -14.15 4.57 -24.01
C PHE A 53 -14.71 4.65 -22.59
N ASP A 54 -14.51 3.66 -21.70
CA ASP A 54 -15.22 3.65 -20.40
C ASP A 54 -14.29 3.76 -19.18
N ASN A 55 -13.86 4.98 -18.87
CA ASN A 55 -13.48 5.47 -17.52
C ASN A 55 -12.90 4.44 -16.52
N ARG A 56 -11.85 3.70 -16.92
CA ARG A 56 -11.34 2.55 -16.16
C ARG A 56 -10.46 3.00 -14.99
N ARG A 57 -10.96 2.77 -13.77
CA ARG A 57 -10.30 2.98 -12.48
C ARG A 57 -9.05 2.07 -12.29
N ASP A 58 -8.80 1.16 -13.23
CA ASP A 58 -7.80 0.10 -13.16
C ASP A 58 -6.35 0.63 -13.13
N LEU A 59 -6.06 1.79 -13.74
CA LEU A 59 -4.73 2.41 -13.73
C LEU A 59 -4.29 2.91 -12.34
N ALA A 60 -5.26 3.22 -11.46
CA ALA A 60 -4.96 3.71 -10.11
C ALA A 60 -4.74 2.58 -9.10
N VAL A 61 -5.06 1.34 -9.49
CA VAL A 61 -4.91 0.17 -8.63
C VAL A 61 -3.44 -0.25 -8.60
N LEU A 62 -2.88 -0.36 -7.39
CA LEU A 62 -1.49 -0.73 -7.17
C LEU A 62 -1.36 -2.18 -6.73
N MET A 63 -2.26 -2.64 -5.88
CA MET A 63 -2.23 -3.98 -5.29
C MET A 63 -3.61 -4.63 -5.36
N VAL A 64 -3.68 -5.95 -5.41
CA VAL A 64 -4.91 -6.73 -5.42
C VAL A 64 -4.86 -7.86 -4.40
N CYS A 65 -5.96 -8.09 -3.70
CA CYS A 65 -6.17 -9.27 -2.87
C CYS A 65 -7.18 -10.20 -3.55
N THR A 66 -6.70 -11.37 -3.98
CA THR A 66 -7.49 -12.42 -4.65
C THR A 66 -8.16 -13.38 -3.69
N LEU A 67 -7.98 -13.21 -2.37
CA LEU A 67 -8.59 -14.04 -1.33
C LEU A 67 -10.05 -13.67 -1.02
N HIS A 68 -10.59 -12.64 -1.68
CA HIS A 68 -11.96 -12.17 -1.51
C HIS A 68 -12.74 -12.29 -2.81
N PHE A 69 -14.05 -12.49 -2.69
CA PHE A 69 -15.00 -12.37 -3.80
C PHE A 69 -16.09 -11.36 -3.44
N PRO A 70 -16.18 -10.20 -4.14
CA PRO A 70 -15.29 -9.75 -5.21
C PRO A 70 -13.86 -9.45 -4.70
N MET A 71 -12.88 -9.53 -5.60
CA MET A 71 -11.47 -9.21 -5.29
C MET A 71 -11.36 -7.79 -4.72
N PHE A 72 -10.43 -7.60 -3.79
CA PHE A 72 -10.16 -6.27 -3.25
C PHE A 72 -9.03 -5.59 -4.03
N PHE A 73 -9.33 -4.45 -4.66
CA PHE A 73 -8.37 -3.63 -5.39
C PHE A 73 -7.95 -2.44 -4.53
N SER A 74 -6.64 -2.31 -4.30
CA SER A 74 -6.05 -1.29 -3.44
C SER A 74 -5.37 -0.21 -4.28
N THR A 75 -5.78 1.04 -4.05
CA THR A 75 -5.12 2.26 -4.58
C THR A 75 -4.14 2.87 -3.56
N ARG A 76 -3.82 2.12 -2.49
CA ARG A 76 -3.02 2.61 -1.37
C ARG A 76 -1.56 2.80 -1.80
N LYS A 77 -1.08 4.03 -1.72
CA LYS A 77 0.34 4.37 -1.89
C LYS A 77 1.16 4.08 -0.62
N PRO A 78 2.48 3.87 -0.75
CA PRO A 78 3.41 3.85 0.38
C PRO A 78 3.30 5.13 1.22
N VAL A 79 3.47 5.00 2.53
CA VAL A 79 3.40 6.12 3.47
C VAL A 79 4.75 6.28 4.14
N GLU A 80 5.30 7.48 4.07
CA GLU A 80 6.53 7.84 4.77
C GLU A 80 6.23 8.20 6.22
N VAL A 81 7.07 7.72 7.13
CA VAL A 81 6.95 7.93 8.57
C VAL A 81 8.25 8.51 9.06
N THR A 82 8.20 9.74 9.57
CA THR A 82 9.36 10.40 10.18
C THR A 82 9.52 9.94 11.63
N CYS A 83 10.68 9.39 11.96
CA CYS A 83 11.03 8.97 13.32
C CYS A 83 11.64 10.15 14.08
N THR A 84 10.94 10.66 15.12
CA THR A 84 11.36 11.84 15.90
C THR A 84 11.70 11.54 17.34
#